data_AF-A0A2S9FDP9-F1
#
_entry.id   AF-A0A2S9FDP9-F1
#
_cell.length_a   1.000
_cell.length_b   1.000
_cell.length_c   1.000
_cell.angle_alpha   90.00
_cell.angle_beta   90.00
_cell.angle_gamma   90.00
#
_symmetry.space_group_name_H-M   'P 1'
#
loop_
_entity.id
_entity.type
_entity.pdbx_description
1 polymer ?
#
loop_
_entity_poly.entity_id
_entity_poly.type
_entity_poly.pdbx_seq_one_letter_code
_entity_poly.pdbx_strand_id
1 'polypeptide(L)'
;MAAQPARTYNQNHVARVPDGRRRVSIYWTWSYPWEAQRDPAAMSNRFSTLTEVRNVVYPAYETPEYQADRFLQGIAGTLELFHRSTLTFQDLVGELTGHPVAVFQHVDQAGYHQPIDERVLADTDTLMVFGLDHLTSGLEATRDEVEAIREWLHIPGKCLLLAPHHDVGFTEDLA
;
A
#
# COMPACT_ATOMS: atom_id res chain seq x y z
N MET A 1 14.14 25.51 -1.98
CA MET A 1 13.53 24.75 -0.87
C MET A 1 14.21 23.40 -0.80
N ALA A 2 14.49 22.87 0.39
CA ALA A 2 14.97 21.49 0.51
C ALA A 2 13.87 20.53 0.02
N ALA A 3 14.25 19.46 -0.69
CA ALA A 3 13.31 18.43 -1.11
C ALA A 3 12.66 17.79 0.12
N GLN A 4 11.33 17.65 0.11
CA GLN A 4 10.61 17.00 1.20
C GLN A 4 10.87 15.49 1.18
N PRO A 5 11.12 14.85 2.34
CA PRO A 5 11.31 13.41 2.42
C PRO A 5 10.02 12.67 2.02
N ALA A 6 10.15 11.40 1.58
CA ALA A 6 9.00 10.51 1.46
C ALA A 6 8.34 10.35 2.84
N ARG A 7 7.04 10.05 2.87
CA ARG A 7 6.28 9.89 4.10
C ARG A 7 5.92 8.42 4.27
N THR A 8 6.24 7.88 5.43
CA THR A 8 5.71 6.58 5.84
C THR A 8 4.36 6.79 6.53
N TYR A 9 3.62 5.73 6.80
CA TYR A 9 2.32 5.82 7.49
C TYR A 9 2.36 6.77 8.70
N ASN A 10 1.62 7.88 8.60
CA ASN A 10 1.52 8.97 9.59
C ASN A 10 2.83 9.67 10.03
N GLN A 11 3.94 9.55 9.29
CA GLN A 11 5.20 10.23 9.64
C GLN A 11 6.14 10.45 8.44
N ASN A 12 7.15 11.30 8.59
CA ASN A 12 8.22 11.41 7.59
C ASN A 12 9.15 10.18 7.65
N HIS A 13 9.63 9.71 6.51
CA HIS A 13 10.59 8.61 6.45
C HIS A 13 11.93 8.99 7.06
N VAL A 14 12.47 8.10 7.87
CA VAL A 14 13.84 8.18 8.40
C VAL A 14 14.68 7.17 7.64
N ALA A 15 15.67 7.65 6.89
CA ALA A 15 16.52 6.81 6.05
C ALA A 15 17.28 5.76 6.88
N ARG A 16 17.38 4.53 6.36
CA ARG A 16 18.06 3.41 6.99
C ARG A 16 19.49 3.32 6.43
N VAL A 17 20.48 3.33 7.32
CA VAL A 17 21.90 3.27 6.93
C VAL A 17 22.19 1.91 6.29
N PRO A 18 22.78 1.86 5.07
CA PRO A 18 23.18 0.60 4.46
C PRO A 18 24.28 -0.09 5.30
N ASP A 19 24.02 -1.31 5.75
CA ASP A 19 24.95 -2.14 6.53
C ASP A 19 25.19 -3.53 5.90
N GLY A 20 24.71 -3.72 4.67
CA GLY A 20 24.77 -4.98 3.92
C GLY A 20 23.56 -5.89 4.12
N ARG A 21 22.66 -5.59 5.07
CA ARG A 21 21.38 -6.30 5.23
C ARG A 21 20.29 -5.64 4.38
N ARG A 22 19.24 -6.38 4.05
CA ARG A 22 18.18 -5.91 3.14
C ARG A 22 17.28 -4.88 3.82
N ARG A 23 17.05 -3.74 3.16
CA ARG A 23 15.99 -2.79 3.49
C ARG A 23 14.74 -3.11 2.68
N VAL A 24 13.72 -3.62 3.35
CA VAL A 24 12.44 -3.99 2.74
C VAL A 24 11.43 -2.86 2.91
N SER A 25 10.69 -2.53 1.85
CA SER A 25 9.67 -1.49 1.86
C SER A 25 8.37 -1.99 1.25
N ILE A 26 7.25 -1.54 1.80
CA ILE A 26 5.90 -1.77 1.30
C ILE A 26 5.39 -0.46 0.70
N TYR A 27 4.73 -0.53 -0.46
CA TYR A 27 4.12 0.61 -1.12
C TYR A 27 2.68 0.26 -1.52
N TRP A 28 1.71 0.96 -0.97
CA TRP A 28 0.30 0.85 -1.36
C TRP A 28 0.01 1.80 -2.52
N THR A 29 -0.50 1.30 -3.64
CA THR A 29 -0.74 2.13 -4.84
C THR A 29 -2.00 2.97 -4.77
N TRP A 30 -2.80 2.83 -3.71
CA TRP A 30 -4.08 3.52 -3.56
C TRP A 30 -3.94 5.03 -3.42
N SER A 31 -5.06 5.72 -3.58
CA SER A 31 -5.30 6.97 -2.88
C SER A 31 -6.16 6.70 -1.65
N TYR A 32 -5.58 6.82 -0.45
CA TYR A 32 -6.31 6.57 0.79
C TYR A 32 -7.59 7.43 0.90
N PRO A 33 -7.55 8.77 0.73
CA PRO A 33 -8.74 9.59 0.88
C PRO A 33 -9.81 9.30 -0.19
N TRP A 34 -9.38 8.94 -1.41
CA TRP A 34 -10.31 8.58 -2.47
C TRP A 34 -11.01 7.25 -2.15
N GLU A 35 -10.25 6.24 -1.75
CA GLU A 35 -10.75 4.90 -1.44
C GLU A 35 -11.66 4.92 -0.21
N ALA A 36 -11.24 5.59 0.86
CA ALA A 36 -12.00 5.69 2.12
C ALA A 36 -13.37 6.38 1.96
N GLN A 37 -13.56 7.19 0.92
CA GLN A 37 -14.80 7.94 0.64
C GLN A 37 -15.70 7.28 -0.42
N ARG A 38 -15.35 6.08 -0.90
CA ARG A 38 -16.15 5.34 -1.89
C ARG A 38 -17.54 5.03 -1.32
N ASP A 39 -18.55 5.09 -2.20
CA ASP A 39 -19.92 4.71 -1.85
C ASP A 39 -19.98 3.20 -1.53
N PRO A 40 -20.35 2.80 -0.30
CA PRO A 40 -20.46 1.38 0.05
C PRO A 40 -21.54 0.64 -0.74
N ALA A 41 -22.52 1.35 -1.32
CA ALA A 41 -23.51 0.75 -2.22
C ALA A 41 -22.98 0.54 -3.64
N ALA A 42 -21.82 1.11 -3.98
CA ALA A 42 -21.20 0.94 -5.29
C ALA A 42 -20.58 -0.46 -5.43
N MET A 43 -21.17 -1.18 -6.37
CA MET A 43 -21.02 -2.61 -6.56
C MET A 43 -20.38 -2.94 -7.91
N SER A 44 -19.48 -2.11 -8.43
CA SER A 44 -18.62 -2.39 -9.59
C SER A 44 -17.17 -2.03 -9.24
N ASN A 45 -16.20 -2.79 -9.76
CA ASN A 45 -14.76 -2.65 -9.46
C ASN A 45 -14.52 -2.61 -7.94
N ARG A 46 -14.79 -3.76 -7.32
CA ARG A 46 -15.26 -3.81 -5.93
C ARG A 46 -14.22 -4.27 -4.91
N PHE A 47 -12.91 -4.09 -5.06
CA PHE A 47 -12.01 -4.79 -4.12
C PHE A 47 -12.27 -4.39 -2.66
N SER A 48 -12.28 -3.10 -2.31
CA SER A 48 -12.53 -2.69 -0.91
C SER A 48 -14.01 -2.66 -0.52
N THR A 49 -14.94 -2.60 -1.48
CA THR A 49 -16.40 -2.66 -1.21
C THR A 49 -16.94 -4.09 -1.08
N LEU A 50 -16.41 -5.08 -1.83
CA LEU A 50 -16.68 -6.52 -1.61
C LEU A 50 -15.95 -7.04 -0.38
N THR A 51 -14.70 -6.62 -0.20
CA THR A 51 -13.89 -7.01 0.96
C THR A 51 -14.03 -6.00 2.09
N GLU A 52 -15.26 -5.53 2.34
CA GLU A 52 -15.61 -5.23 3.72
C GLU A 52 -15.43 -6.57 4.46
N VAL A 53 -14.23 -6.78 5.01
CA VAL A 53 -13.75 -8.08 5.49
C VAL A 53 -14.71 -8.61 6.57
N ARG A 54 -15.38 -7.70 7.27
CA ARG A 54 -16.48 -8.02 8.17
C ARG A 54 -17.62 -8.78 7.47
N ASN A 55 -18.17 -8.29 6.36
CA ASN A 55 -19.26 -8.96 5.63
C ASN A 55 -18.82 -10.33 5.11
N VAL A 56 -17.60 -10.42 4.57
CA VAL A 56 -17.08 -11.69 4.01
C VAL A 56 -16.80 -12.73 5.10
N VAL A 57 -16.36 -12.29 6.27
CA VAL A 57 -15.96 -13.17 7.40
C VAL A 57 -16.99 -13.09 8.53
N TYR A 58 -18.22 -12.65 8.24
CA TYR A 58 -19.30 -12.64 9.20
C TYR A 58 -19.61 -14.08 9.65
N PRO A 59 -19.88 -14.33 10.96
CA PRO A 59 -19.98 -13.37 12.06
C PRO A 59 -18.69 -13.20 12.88
N ALA A 60 -17.51 -13.64 12.41
CA ALA A 60 -16.29 -13.66 13.24
C ALA A 60 -15.87 -12.28 13.78
N TYR A 61 -16.28 -11.20 13.09
CA TYR A 61 -16.02 -9.82 13.47
C TYR A 61 -17.14 -9.19 14.32
N GLU A 62 -18.17 -9.92 14.74
CA GLU A 62 -19.19 -9.44 15.69
C GLU A 62 -18.67 -9.48 17.14
N THR A 63 -17.56 -8.77 17.40
CA THR A 63 -16.95 -8.65 18.74
C THR A 63 -16.83 -7.18 19.15
N PRO A 64 -16.62 -6.88 20.46
CA PRO A 64 -16.48 -5.51 20.94
C PRO A 64 -15.38 -4.69 20.26
N GLU A 65 -14.30 -5.32 19.76
CA GLU A 65 -13.19 -4.63 19.08
C GLU A 65 -13.62 -3.98 17.76
N TYR A 66 -14.66 -4.51 17.10
CA TYR A 66 -15.12 -4.06 15.80
C TYR A 66 -16.47 -3.34 15.86
N GLN A 67 -16.87 -2.84 17.03
CA GLN A 67 -18.09 -2.03 17.15
C GLN A 67 -17.98 -0.73 16.33
N ALA A 68 -19.12 -0.15 15.97
CA ALA A 68 -19.17 1.03 15.09
C ALA A 68 -18.41 2.25 15.66
N ASP A 69 -18.29 2.35 16.99
CA ASP A 69 -17.54 3.37 17.71
C ASP A 69 -16.03 3.06 17.82
N ARG A 70 -15.55 1.94 17.26
CA ARG A 70 -14.16 1.46 17.30
C ARG A 70 -13.41 1.59 15.96
N PHE A 71 -13.90 2.44 15.04
CA PHE A 71 -13.24 2.90 13.81
C PHE A 71 -13.02 1.85 12.70
N LEU A 72 -12.88 0.56 13.01
CA LEU A 72 -12.58 -0.50 12.04
C LEU A 72 -13.82 -1.01 11.28
N GLN A 73 -14.63 -0.09 10.79
CA GLN A 73 -15.84 -0.37 10.02
C GLN A 73 -15.86 0.39 8.69
N GLY A 74 -16.54 -0.18 7.70
CA GLY A 74 -16.56 0.37 6.35
C GLY A 74 -15.18 0.36 5.66
N ILE A 75 -15.08 1.05 4.53
CA ILE A 75 -13.91 0.98 3.65
C ILE A 75 -12.65 1.50 4.35
N ALA A 76 -12.73 2.64 5.04
CA ALA A 76 -11.61 3.17 5.83
C ALA A 76 -11.09 2.16 6.87
N GLY A 77 -12.00 1.44 7.54
CA GLY A 77 -11.62 0.38 8.48
C GLY A 77 -10.88 -0.76 7.80
N THR A 78 -11.33 -1.20 6.61
CA THR A 78 -10.62 -2.21 5.81
C THR A 78 -9.20 -1.77 5.44
N LEU A 79 -9.00 -0.51 5.04
CA LEU A 79 -7.67 0.01 4.71
C LEU A 79 -6.71 -0.06 5.91
N GLU A 80 -7.20 0.28 7.11
CA GLU A 80 -6.42 0.14 8.35
C GLU A 80 -6.16 -1.33 8.71
N LEU A 81 -7.07 -2.24 8.39
CA LEU A 81 -6.84 -3.69 8.54
C LEU A 81 -5.73 -4.19 7.60
N PHE A 82 -5.56 -3.62 6.40
CA PHE A 82 -4.40 -3.93 5.55
C PHE A 82 -3.09 -3.48 6.17
N HIS A 83 -3.04 -2.29 6.79
CA HIS A 83 -1.86 -1.88 7.55
C HIS A 83 -1.60 -2.84 8.73
N ARG A 84 -2.63 -3.14 9.54
CA ARG A 84 -2.52 -4.07 10.67
C ARG A 84 -2.09 -5.48 10.26
N SER A 85 -2.59 -6.00 9.14
CA SER A 85 -2.29 -7.37 8.70
C SER A 85 -0.82 -7.57 8.34
N THR A 86 -0.11 -6.50 7.97
CA THR A 86 1.32 -6.56 7.67
C THR A 86 2.22 -6.47 8.91
N LEU A 87 1.71 -6.13 10.10
CA LEU A 87 2.56 -5.90 11.28
C LEU A 87 3.41 -7.11 11.65
N THR A 88 2.83 -8.32 11.70
CA THR A 88 3.61 -9.54 11.99
C THR A 88 4.69 -9.80 10.95
N PHE A 89 4.44 -9.47 9.68
CA PHE A 89 5.45 -9.54 8.63
C PHE A 89 6.55 -8.49 8.84
N GLN A 90 6.18 -7.26 9.18
CA GLN A 90 7.13 -6.18 9.46
C GLN A 90 8.05 -6.53 10.64
N ASP A 91 7.49 -7.10 11.71
CA ASP A 91 8.25 -7.53 12.90
C ASP A 91 9.28 -8.61 12.54
N LEU A 92 8.85 -9.65 11.82
CA LEU A 92 9.73 -10.72 11.38
C LEU A 92 10.85 -10.22 10.46
N VAL A 93 10.51 -9.37 9.49
CA VAL A 93 11.51 -8.77 8.59
C VAL A 93 12.47 -7.88 9.37
N GLY A 94 11.95 -7.08 10.31
CA GLY A 94 12.75 -6.23 11.20
C GLY A 94 13.76 -7.03 12.01
N GLU A 95 13.33 -8.15 12.59
CA GLU A 95 14.20 -9.07 13.33
C GLU A 95 15.30 -9.67 12.45
N LEU A 96 14.92 -10.19 11.27
CA LEU A 96 15.84 -10.89 10.38
C LEU A 96 16.83 -9.96 9.66
N THR A 97 16.42 -8.74 9.36
CA THR A 97 17.23 -7.78 8.59
C THR A 97 17.89 -6.73 9.47
N GLY A 98 17.46 -6.55 10.73
CA GLY A 98 17.88 -5.42 11.56
C GLY A 98 17.34 -4.06 11.08
N HIS A 99 16.50 -4.03 10.03
CA HIS A 99 15.95 -2.81 9.45
C HIS A 99 14.42 -2.81 9.59
N PRO A 100 13.81 -1.76 10.16
CA PRO A 100 12.36 -1.65 10.18
C PRO A 100 11.83 -1.58 8.74
N VAL A 101 10.64 -2.13 8.50
CA VAL A 101 9.97 -2.03 7.20
C VAL A 101 9.39 -0.63 7.04
N ALA A 102 9.71 0.04 5.93
CA ALA A 102 9.10 1.32 5.58
C ALA A 102 7.80 1.06 4.81
N VAL A 103 6.69 1.72 5.19
CA VAL A 103 5.37 1.56 4.57
C VAL A 103 4.93 2.89 3.97
N PHE A 104 4.85 2.95 2.64
CA PHE A 104 4.48 4.11 1.83
C PHE A 104 3.10 3.94 1.23
N GLN A 105 2.51 5.06 0.80
CA GLN A 105 1.21 5.11 0.12
C GLN A 105 1.31 6.11 -1.02
N HIS A 106 0.71 5.81 -2.18
CA HIS A 106 0.76 6.71 -3.34
C HIS A 106 0.04 8.04 -3.04
N VAL A 107 -1.13 8.01 -2.40
CA VAL A 107 -1.68 9.17 -1.69
C VAL A 107 -1.98 8.77 -0.25
N ASP A 108 -1.32 9.44 0.70
CA ASP A 108 -1.48 9.15 2.13
C ASP A 108 -2.81 9.71 2.70
N GLN A 109 -3.09 9.40 3.97
CA GLN A 109 -4.30 9.84 4.67
C GLN A 109 -4.52 11.36 4.66
N ALA A 110 -3.45 12.14 4.54
CA ALA A 110 -3.50 13.60 4.51
C ALA A 110 -3.58 14.16 3.07
N GLY A 111 -3.66 13.31 2.05
CA GLY A 111 -3.77 13.70 0.65
C GLY A 111 -2.43 14.01 -0.03
N TYR A 112 -1.29 13.68 0.59
CA TYR A 112 0.01 13.92 -0.03
C TYR A 112 0.33 12.85 -1.07
N HIS A 113 0.53 13.29 -2.31
CA HIS A 113 1.02 12.46 -3.41
C HIS A 113 2.50 12.13 -3.23
N GLN A 114 2.82 10.84 -3.36
CA GLN A 114 4.15 10.29 -3.15
C GLN A 114 4.44 9.23 -4.21
N PRO A 115 4.82 9.64 -5.43
CA PRO A 115 5.20 8.69 -6.48
C PRO A 115 6.41 7.85 -6.06
N ILE A 116 6.60 6.70 -6.71
CA ILE A 116 7.80 5.88 -6.55
C ILE A 116 8.99 6.58 -7.23
N ASP A 117 9.74 7.35 -6.45
CA ASP A 117 10.92 8.07 -6.90
C ASP A 117 12.15 7.79 -6.02
N GLU A 118 13.23 8.55 -6.23
CA GLU A 118 14.49 8.41 -5.48
C GLU A 118 14.32 8.48 -3.96
N ARG A 119 13.31 9.20 -3.45
CA ARG A 119 13.04 9.32 -2.00
C ARG A 119 12.59 7.99 -1.39
N VAL A 120 11.96 7.13 -2.20
CA VAL A 120 11.58 5.76 -1.83
C VAL A 120 12.70 4.78 -2.22
N LEU A 121 13.22 4.88 -3.45
CA LEU A 121 14.10 3.87 -4.06
C LEU A 121 15.53 3.87 -3.49
N ALA A 122 16.08 5.03 -3.12
CA ALA A 122 17.44 5.11 -2.56
C ALA A 122 17.56 4.36 -1.22
N ASP A 123 16.47 4.32 -0.45
CA ASP A 123 16.39 3.61 0.84
C ASP A 123 15.78 2.21 0.77
N THR A 124 15.62 1.65 -0.43
CA THR A 124 14.92 0.37 -0.60
C THR A 124 15.77 -0.62 -1.39
N ASP A 125 15.92 -1.85 -0.88
CA ASP A 125 16.57 -2.97 -1.57
C ASP A 125 15.54 -3.96 -2.10
N THR A 126 14.44 -4.15 -1.37
CA THR A 126 13.28 -4.91 -1.84
C THR A 126 12.03 -4.04 -1.72
N LEU A 127 11.38 -3.74 -2.85
CA LEU A 127 10.15 -2.96 -2.89
C LEU A 127 8.98 -3.89 -3.19
N MET A 128 8.01 -3.93 -2.27
CA MET A 128 6.76 -4.65 -2.41
C MET A 128 5.65 -3.65 -2.76
N VAL A 129 5.14 -3.70 -3.98
CA VAL A 129 4.07 -2.82 -4.45
C VAL A 129 2.76 -3.58 -4.41
N PHE A 130 1.82 -3.06 -3.61
CA PHE A 130 0.50 -3.64 -3.44
C PHE A 130 -0.58 -2.84 -4.15
N GLY A 131 -1.20 -3.49 -5.14
CA GLY A 131 -2.22 -2.92 -6.01
C GLY A 131 -3.62 -2.97 -5.39
N LEU A 132 -4.32 -1.85 -5.38
CA LEU A 132 -5.74 -1.74 -5.00
C LEU A 132 -6.49 -0.84 -6.00
N ASP A 133 -7.64 -1.32 -6.47
CA ASP A 133 -8.62 -0.72 -7.42
C ASP A 133 -8.18 0.55 -8.18
N HIS A 134 -7.30 0.40 -9.16
CA HIS A 134 -6.69 1.51 -9.91
C HIS A 134 -7.57 2.01 -11.07
N LEU A 135 -8.54 1.24 -11.54
CA LEU A 135 -9.35 1.56 -12.73
C LEU A 135 -10.31 2.72 -12.51
N THR A 136 -10.96 2.71 -11.36
CA THR A 136 -11.97 3.71 -10.98
C THR A 136 -11.32 4.99 -10.47
N SER A 137 -10.16 4.88 -9.83
CA SER A 137 -9.35 6.03 -9.41
C SER A 137 -8.57 6.66 -10.56
N GLY A 138 -8.39 5.95 -11.68
CA GLY A 138 -7.58 6.39 -12.81
C GLY A 138 -6.10 6.56 -12.45
N LEU A 139 -5.65 5.94 -11.35
CA LEU A 139 -4.28 6.02 -10.88
C LEU A 139 -3.42 5.07 -11.72
N GLU A 140 -2.65 5.65 -12.63
CA GLU A 140 -1.68 4.95 -13.44
C GLU A 140 -0.26 5.23 -12.94
N ALA A 141 0.62 4.22 -13.06
CA ALA A 141 2.04 4.46 -12.87
C ALA A 141 2.53 5.44 -13.95
N THR A 142 3.14 6.54 -13.52
CA THR A 142 3.67 7.52 -14.45
C THR A 142 4.89 6.96 -15.20
N ARG A 143 5.21 7.57 -16.35
CA ARG A 143 6.43 7.24 -17.10
C ARG A 143 7.67 7.37 -16.21
N ASP A 144 7.74 8.42 -15.40
CA ASP A 144 8.87 8.71 -14.53
C ASP A 144 9.05 7.64 -13.46
N GLU A 145 7.96 7.16 -12.84
CA GLU A 145 8.00 6.04 -11.88
C GLU A 145 8.48 4.74 -12.53
N VAL A 146 7.98 4.43 -13.74
CA VAL A 146 8.38 3.24 -14.49
C VAL A 146 9.87 3.30 -14.85
N GLU A 147 10.35 4.45 -15.29
CA GLU A 147 11.76 4.68 -15.63
C GLU A 147 12.64 4.58 -14.37
N ALA A 148 12.24 5.21 -13.25
CA ALA A 148 12.96 5.14 -11.99
C ALA A 148 13.06 3.70 -11.43
N ILE A 149 11.96 2.94 -11.46
CA ILE A 149 11.96 1.52 -11.05
C ILE A 149 12.87 0.71 -11.98
N ARG A 150 12.82 0.96 -13.29
CA ARG A 150 13.66 0.26 -14.26
C ARG A 150 15.14 0.51 -14.00
N GLU A 151 15.54 1.76 -13.79
CA GLU A 151 16.93 2.11 -13.44
C GLU A 151 17.35 1.47 -12.12
N TRP A 152 16.48 1.53 -11.11
CA TRP A 152 16.72 0.91 -9.81
C TRP A 152 16.92 -0.60 -9.90
N LEU A 153 16.15 -1.30 -10.74
CA LEU A 153 16.27 -2.74 -10.96
C LEU A 153 17.58 -3.17 -11.67
N HIS A 154 18.29 -2.25 -12.35
CA HIS A 154 19.62 -2.55 -12.90
C HIS A 154 20.71 -2.62 -11.83
N ILE A 155 20.44 -2.13 -10.61
CA ILE A 155 21.39 -2.18 -9.51
C ILE A 155 21.40 -3.60 -8.92
N PRO A 156 22.57 -4.28 -8.83
CA PRO A 156 22.64 -5.63 -8.28
C PRO A 156 22.05 -5.74 -6.87
N GLY A 157 21.23 -6.77 -6.65
CA GLY A 157 20.61 -7.07 -5.36
C GLY A 157 19.25 -6.41 -5.13
N LYS A 158 18.81 -5.50 -6.01
CA LYS A 158 17.46 -4.92 -5.95
C LYS A 158 16.40 -5.93 -6.39
N CYS A 159 15.20 -5.83 -5.82
CA CYS A 159 14.11 -6.76 -6.06
C CYS A 159 12.75 -6.07 -5.98
N LEU A 160 11.98 -6.12 -7.07
CA LEU A 160 10.60 -5.68 -7.11
C LEU A 160 9.67 -6.88 -6.93
N LEU A 161 8.71 -6.77 -6.01
CA LEU A 161 7.58 -7.68 -5.85
C LEU A 161 6.30 -6.90 -6.15
N LEU A 162 5.48 -7.41 -7.06
CA LEU A 162 4.17 -6.86 -7.40
C LEU A 162 3.09 -7.82 -6.92
N ALA A 163 2.16 -7.37 -6.09
CA ALA A 163 1.13 -8.24 -5.50
C ALA A 163 -0.18 -7.51 -5.21
N PRO A 164 -1.27 -8.25 -5.12
CA PRO A 164 -1.98 -8.63 -6.33
C PRO A 164 -2.44 -7.40 -7.15
N HIS A 165 -2.21 -7.44 -8.46
CA HIS A 165 -3.14 -6.80 -9.37
C HIS A 165 -4.35 -7.74 -9.39
N HIS A 166 -5.53 -7.25 -9.05
CA HIS A 166 -6.74 -7.97 -9.36
C HIS A 166 -7.48 -7.15 -10.39
N ASP A 167 -7.48 -7.64 -11.63
CA ASP A 167 -8.41 -7.25 -12.68
C ASP A 167 -9.81 -7.78 -12.33
N VAL A 168 -10.34 -7.45 -11.13
CA VAL A 168 -11.67 -7.90 -10.71
C VAL A 168 -12.72 -7.10 -11.47
N GLY A 169 -13.36 -7.73 -12.44
CA GLY A 169 -14.53 -7.18 -13.12
C GLY A 169 -14.29 -6.70 -14.55
N PHE A 170 -13.11 -6.92 -15.12
CA PHE A 170 -12.93 -6.80 -16.57
C PHE A 170 -13.75 -7.88 -17.28
N THR A 171 -14.56 -7.46 -18.24
CA THR A 171 -15.34 -8.34 -19.11
C THR A 171 -15.17 -7.98 -20.58
N GLU A 172 -14.15 -7.18 -20.91
CA GLU A 172 -13.91 -6.71 -22.28
C GLU A 172 -13.47 -7.86 -23.21
N ASP A 173 -12.92 -8.93 -22.64
CA ASP A 173 -12.54 -10.18 -23.29
C ASP A 173 -13.65 -11.25 -23.30
N LEU A 174 -14.81 -10.96 -22.68
CA LEU A 174 -16.00 -11.82 -22.65
C LEU A 174 -16.93 -11.61 -23.86
N ALA A 175 -16.56 -10.71 -24.78
CA ALA A 175 -17.33 -10.34 -25.98
C ALA A 175 -17.05 -11.24 -27.20
#